data_AF-A0A955XHK2-F1
#
_entry.id   AF-A0A955XHK2-F1
#
_cell.length_a   1.000
_cell.length_b   1.000
_cell.length_c   1.000
_cell.angle_alpha   90.00
_cell.angle_beta   90.00
_cell.angle_gamma   90.00
#
_symmetry.space_group_name_H-M   'P 1'
#
loop_
_entity.id
_entity.type
_entity.pdbx_description
1 polymer ?
#
loop_
_entity_poly.entity_id
_entity_poly.type
_entity_poly.pdbx_seq_one_letter_code
_entity_poly.pdbx_strand_id
1 'polypeptide(L)'
;AGFRGLTHDALIERFRALDQQVIARAREATAARLAARVPPLHGPGDELALLRRQMQLKARHMPIRQLFGRVPTLLRRLKPCALMSPLSVAQFLDPTLEGFDVVVFDEASQIPPWDAVGAIARGRQVIIVGDSKQLPPTTFFDRGGDEEAEQIDDEDLEETESILDEAVAAGLPTLRLGWHYRSRHESLIAFSNRHYYDGELHSFPSADDALRGRGLEWAPVPDGFYDRGGSRTNRGEAEAVVAEIRRLAALPESERPTVGVVTFSVPQQRLIEDLLDEAAAAEHALAAWLTEGDDEPLFVKNLESVQGDERDMMLFSLGYGPDASGRVTMNFGPLNRQGGERRLNVAITRARERLVVFSTLRPTQIDLARTRAVGVRHLRDFLAFAEAQTPSMDGAEGVAARPTRAETAFEAEVSRFLTDLGHVVHPRVGRAGFRVDLAVGDPARPGAYLLAITCDGPTYHDCAVARARDRLREAVLESLGWRTCRVWATDWWYERPKAEARLKAAVDAALAAASAPVFEMP
;
A
#
# COMPACT_ATOMS: atom_id res chain seq x y z
N ALA A 1 0.09 45.15 4.89
CA ALA A 1 0.44 44.74 3.51
C ALA A 1 -0.64 43.77 3.06
N GLY A 2 -1.30 44.02 1.92
CA GLY A 2 -2.35 43.12 1.41
C GLY A 2 -1.74 41.85 0.84
N PHE A 3 -2.38 40.71 1.09
CA PHE A 3 -2.01 39.43 0.46
C PHE A 3 -2.17 39.52 -1.06
N ARG A 4 -1.24 38.93 -1.81
CA ARG A 4 -1.30 38.79 -3.27
C ARG A 4 -0.93 37.36 -3.64
N GLY A 5 -1.84 36.61 -4.26
CA GLY A 5 -1.64 35.19 -4.53
C GLY A 5 -0.43 34.91 -5.42
N LEU A 6 -0.14 35.73 -6.44
CA LEU A 6 1.08 35.57 -7.25
C LEU A 6 2.38 35.68 -6.45
N THR A 7 2.45 36.60 -5.49
CA THR A 7 3.63 36.74 -4.62
C THR A 7 3.73 35.56 -3.67
N HIS A 8 2.59 35.07 -3.18
CA HIS A 8 2.53 33.91 -2.30
C HIS A 8 2.86 32.59 -3.02
N ASP A 9 2.39 32.40 -4.25
CA ASP A 9 2.75 31.26 -5.12
C ASP A 9 4.27 31.23 -5.36
N ALA A 10 4.89 32.38 -5.64
CA ALA A 10 6.35 32.47 -5.78
C ALA A 10 7.10 32.10 -4.48
N LEU A 11 6.54 32.44 -3.31
CA LEU A 11 7.08 32.01 -2.01
C LEU A 11 6.92 30.50 -1.80
N ILE A 12 5.79 29.93 -2.19
CA ILE A 12 5.53 28.49 -2.14
C ILE A 12 6.53 27.74 -3.02
N GLU A 13 6.73 28.17 -4.26
CA GLU A 13 7.70 27.55 -5.17
C GLU A 13 9.13 27.62 -4.64
N ARG A 14 9.52 28.77 -4.09
CA ARG A 14 10.81 28.90 -3.41
C ARG A 14 10.92 27.98 -2.20
N PHE A 15 9.86 27.85 -1.40
CA PHE A 15 9.80 26.95 -0.26
C PHE A 15 9.94 25.48 -0.70
N ARG A 16 9.23 25.06 -1.75
CA ARG A 16 9.32 23.70 -2.33
C ARG A 16 10.76 23.35 -2.73
N ALA A 17 11.39 24.24 -3.49
CA ALA A 17 12.76 24.06 -3.94
C ALA A 17 13.73 23.96 -2.76
N LEU A 18 13.60 24.84 -1.76
CA LEU A 18 14.45 24.81 -0.57
C LEU A 18 14.21 23.57 0.29
N ASP A 19 12.96 23.12 0.48
CA ASP A 19 12.65 21.91 1.25
C ASP A 19 13.28 20.66 0.62
N GLN A 20 13.21 20.54 -0.72
CA GLN A 20 13.88 19.47 -1.45
C GLN A 20 15.41 19.55 -1.33
N GLN A 21 15.99 20.75 -1.43
CA GLN A 21 17.42 20.95 -1.23
C GLN A 21 17.86 20.57 0.18
N VAL A 22 17.09 20.91 1.21
CA VAL A 22 17.37 20.51 2.59
C VAL A 22 17.39 18.99 2.73
N ILE A 23 16.43 18.28 2.13
CA ILE A 23 16.40 16.81 2.15
C ILE A 23 17.65 16.23 1.47
N ALA A 24 18.02 16.74 0.29
CA ALA A 24 19.21 16.28 -0.42
C ALA A 24 20.51 16.54 0.38
N ARG A 25 20.68 17.77 0.89
CA ARG A 25 21.85 18.15 1.69
C ARG A 25 21.92 17.42 3.02
N ALA A 26 20.79 17.07 3.64
CA ALA A 26 20.77 16.27 4.86
C ALA A 26 21.32 14.86 4.62
N ARG A 27 21.04 14.25 3.46
CA ARG A 27 21.62 12.95 3.06
C ARG A 27 23.14 13.05 2.92
N GLU A 28 23.62 14.06 2.19
CA GLU A 28 25.06 14.31 2.00
C GLU A 28 25.77 14.58 3.33
N ALA A 29 25.19 15.44 4.19
CA ALA A 29 25.74 15.76 5.50
C ALA A 29 25.80 14.53 6.41
N THR A 30 24.78 13.67 6.35
CA THR A 30 24.77 12.41 7.10
C THR A 30 25.86 11.47 6.60
N ALA A 31 25.99 11.29 5.28
CA ALA A 31 27.06 10.48 4.69
C ALA A 31 28.46 11.01 5.06
N ALA A 32 28.68 12.33 4.99
CA ALA A 32 29.95 12.95 5.37
C ALA A 32 30.27 12.76 6.87
N ARG A 33 29.27 12.92 7.75
CA ARG A 33 29.42 12.67 9.19
C ARG A 33 29.75 11.20 9.49
N LEU A 34 29.12 10.27 8.78
CA LEU A 34 29.41 8.84 8.90
C LEU A 34 30.82 8.51 8.40
N ALA A 35 31.21 9.03 7.25
CA ALA A 35 32.56 8.85 6.69
C ALA A 35 33.64 9.40 7.62
N ALA A 36 33.43 10.58 8.22
CA ALA A 36 34.36 11.18 9.18
C ALA A 36 34.52 10.35 10.47
N ARG A 37 33.54 9.51 10.81
CA ARG A 37 33.62 8.58 11.95
C ARG A 37 34.41 7.32 11.63
N VAL A 38 34.66 6.97 10.37
CA VAL A 38 35.44 5.78 10.01
C VAL A 38 36.91 6.04 10.38
N PRO A 39 37.56 5.17 11.20
CA PRO A 39 38.97 5.35 11.51
C PRO A 39 39.81 5.25 10.24
N PRO A 40 40.94 5.98 10.14
CA PRO A 40 41.84 5.83 9.02
C PRO A 40 42.24 4.35 8.91
N LEU A 41 42.17 3.83 7.69
CA LEU A 41 42.46 2.44 7.38
C LEU A 41 43.95 2.10 7.66
N HIS A 42 44.80 3.03 8.07
CA HIS A 42 46.20 2.77 8.37
C HIS A 42 46.49 3.23 9.80
N GLY A 43 46.58 2.27 10.73
CA GLY A 43 46.88 2.52 12.13
C GLY A 43 47.02 1.22 12.93
N PRO A 44 47.81 1.21 14.02
CA PRO A 44 47.94 0.06 14.90
C PRO A 44 46.67 -0.06 15.75
N GLY A 45 45.74 -0.93 15.34
CA GLY A 45 44.53 -1.24 16.09
C GLY A 45 44.15 -2.71 15.88
N ASP A 46 44.07 -3.46 16.97
CA ASP A 46 43.80 -4.91 16.96
C ASP A 46 42.47 -5.23 16.25
N GLU A 47 41.44 -4.41 16.47
CA GLU A 47 40.12 -4.60 15.84
C GLU A 47 40.14 -4.49 14.29
N LEU A 48 40.86 -3.50 13.75
CA LEU A 48 40.92 -3.27 12.30
C LEU A 48 41.79 -4.32 11.60
N ALA A 49 42.89 -4.73 12.23
CA ALA A 49 43.73 -5.81 11.73
C ALA A 49 42.97 -7.14 11.70
N LEU A 50 42.19 -7.43 12.76
CA LEU A 50 41.33 -8.61 12.82
C LEU A 50 40.27 -8.59 11.70
N LEU A 51 39.54 -7.48 11.53
CA LEU A 51 38.50 -7.38 10.50
C LEU A 51 39.08 -7.58 9.09
N ARG A 52 40.23 -6.96 8.78
CA ARG A 52 40.94 -7.15 7.51
C ARG A 52 41.35 -8.58 7.27
N ARG A 53 41.91 -9.23 8.29
CA ARG A 53 42.25 -10.64 8.22
C ARG A 53 41.03 -11.47 7.88
N GLN A 54 39.88 -11.21 8.52
CA GLN A 54 38.63 -11.90 8.21
C GLN A 54 38.17 -11.65 6.77
N MET A 55 38.27 -10.42 6.25
CA MET A 55 37.91 -10.08 4.87
C MET A 55 38.81 -10.75 3.81
N GLN A 56 40.04 -11.15 4.16
CA GLN A 56 40.97 -11.83 3.25
C GLN A 56 40.79 -13.35 3.23
N LEU A 57 40.05 -13.92 4.19
CA LEU A 57 39.78 -15.35 4.21
C LEU A 57 38.82 -15.72 3.07
N LYS A 58 39.08 -16.85 2.42
CA LYS A 58 38.16 -17.44 1.42
C LYS A 58 37.19 -18.45 2.04
N ALA A 59 37.49 -18.94 3.24
CA ALA A 59 36.71 -19.92 3.99
C ALA A 59 37.08 -19.85 5.48
N ARG A 60 36.27 -20.49 6.33
CA ARG A 60 36.49 -20.56 7.79
C ARG A 60 36.55 -19.19 8.47
N HIS A 61 35.60 -18.32 8.10
CA HIS A 61 35.39 -17.06 8.78
C HIS A 61 35.07 -17.27 10.27
N MET A 62 35.48 -16.33 11.10
CA MET A 62 35.08 -16.27 12.50
C MET A 62 33.55 -16.14 12.58
N PRO A 63 32.89 -16.88 13.49
CA PRO A 63 31.45 -16.70 13.73
C PRO A 63 31.12 -15.24 14.06
N ILE A 64 30.02 -14.72 13.51
CA ILE A 64 29.62 -13.30 13.63
C ILE A 64 29.62 -12.83 15.08
N ARG A 65 29.02 -13.62 15.99
CA ARG A 65 28.98 -13.29 17.43
C ARG A 65 30.37 -13.10 18.03
N GLN A 66 31.34 -13.96 17.67
CA GLN A 66 32.72 -13.84 18.16
C GLN A 66 33.42 -12.62 17.53
N LEU A 67 33.17 -12.35 16.26
CA LEU A 67 33.72 -11.19 15.57
C LEU A 67 33.23 -9.90 16.23
N PHE A 68 31.92 -9.75 16.44
CA PHE A 68 31.32 -8.58 17.08
C PHE A 68 31.88 -8.33 18.49
N GLY A 69 32.05 -9.39 19.29
CA GLY A 69 32.68 -9.27 20.60
C GLY A 69 34.15 -8.85 20.58
N ARG A 70 34.87 -9.09 19.47
CA ARG A 70 36.28 -8.69 19.30
C ARG A 70 36.48 -7.36 18.59
N VAL A 71 35.43 -6.80 17.97
CA VAL A 71 35.48 -5.48 17.31
C VAL A 71 34.37 -4.52 17.80
N PRO A 72 34.08 -4.41 19.11
CA PRO A 72 32.91 -3.69 19.61
C PRO A 72 32.95 -2.18 19.32
N THR A 73 34.15 -1.60 19.20
CA THR A 73 34.34 -0.18 18.91
C THR A 73 34.21 0.10 17.42
N LEU A 74 34.90 -0.69 16.60
CA LEU A 74 34.94 -0.54 15.16
C LEU A 74 33.59 -0.86 14.51
N LEU A 75 32.89 -1.88 15.01
CA LEU A 75 31.56 -2.26 14.51
C LEU A 75 30.60 -1.08 14.54
N ARG A 76 30.50 -0.36 15.66
CA ARG A 76 29.58 0.78 15.81
C ARG A 76 29.99 2.01 14.99
N ARG A 77 31.30 2.16 14.73
CA ARG A 77 31.80 3.24 13.87
C ARG A 77 31.50 2.97 12.39
N LEU A 78 31.60 1.72 11.96
CA LEU A 78 31.34 1.30 10.57
C LEU A 78 29.85 1.09 10.28
N LYS A 79 29.11 0.56 11.25
CA LYS A 79 27.69 0.19 11.16
C LYS A 79 26.93 0.72 12.39
N PRO A 80 26.69 2.04 12.46
CA PRO A 80 25.97 2.66 13.58
C PRO A 80 24.46 2.37 13.58
N CYS A 81 23.94 1.82 12.48
CA CYS A 81 22.58 1.34 12.35
C CYS A 81 22.62 -0.15 12.02
N ALA A 82 21.82 -0.95 12.74
CA ALA A 82 21.69 -2.38 12.54
C ALA A 82 20.22 -2.70 12.21
N LEU A 83 20.00 -3.48 11.15
CA LEU A 83 18.70 -4.02 10.78
C LEU A 83 18.73 -5.52 11.03
N MET A 84 17.99 -5.99 12.03
CA MET A 84 18.08 -7.36 12.55
C MET A 84 16.72 -7.81 13.06
N SER A 85 16.36 -9.08 12.84
CA SER A 85 15.22 -9.68 13.55
C SER A 85 15.49 -9.76 15.05
N PRO A 86 14.45 -9.83 15.91
CA PRO A 86 14.62 -9.98 17.35
C PRO A 86 15.51 -11.19 17.73
N LEU A 87 15.32 -12.32 17.04
CA LEU A 87 16.16 -13.51 17.20
C LEU A 87 17.63 -13.23 16.86
N SER A 88 17.90 -12.53 15.75
CA SER A 88 19.25 -12.14 15.36
C SER A 88 19.91 -11.22 16.39
N VAL A 89 19.14 -10.33 17.01
CA VAL A 89 19.64 -9.47 18.11
C VAL A 89 20.08 -10.32 19.29
N ALA A 90 19.26 -11.29 19.72
CA ALA A 90 19.60 -12.19 20.82
C ALA A 90 20.80 -13.10 20.50
N GLN A 91 20.91 -13.56 19.25
CA GLN A 91 21.94 -14.48 18.82
C GLN A 91 23.31 -13.81 18.64
N PHE A 92 23.35 -12.61 18.05
CA PHE A 92 24.61 -12.01 17.59
C PHE A 92 25.12 -10.88 18.49
N LEU A 93 24.25 -10.15 19.18
CA LEU A 93 24.67 -9.03 20.02
C LEU A 93 24.88 -9.50 21.46
N ASP A 94 26.10 -9.32 21.96
CA ASP A 94 26.41 -9.69 23.34
C ASP A 94 25.73 -8.70 24.34
N PRO A 95 25.13 -9.17 25.45
CA PRO A 95 24.56 -8.32 26.51
C PRO A 95 25.51 -7.23 27.03
N THR A 96 26.82 -7.47 26.97
CA THR A 96 27.85 -6.53 27.43
C THR A 96 28.20 -5.44 26.42
N LEU A 97 27.75 -5.56 25.16
CA LEU A 97 27.89 -4.48 24.20
C LEU A 97 27.14 -3.25 24.70
N GLU A 98 27.78 -2.08 24.62
CA GLU A 98 27.08 -0.82 24.90
C GLU A 98 25.89 -0.69 23.94
N GLY A 99 24.73 -0.38 24.53
CA GLY A 99 23.45 -0.34 23.83
C GLY A 99 23.34 0.74 22.74
N PHE A 100 22.19 0.74 22.08
CA PHE A 100 21.79 1.68 21.06
C PHE A 100 21.05 2.87 21.69
N ASP A 101 21.17 4.04 21.05
CA ASP A 101 20.41 5.22 21.48
C ASP A 101 18.90 5.02 21.25
N VAL A 102 18.52 4.34 20.16
CA VAL A 102 17.13 4.09 19.79
C VAL A 102 17.01 2.67 19.23
N VAL A 103 15.96 1.95 19.63
CA VAL A 103 15.49 0.71 19.02
C VAL A 103 14.15 0.98 18.37
N VAL A 104 14.01 0.64 17.08
CA VAL A 104 12.77 0.79 16.33
C VAL A 104 12.26 -0.60 15.98
N PHE A 105 11.04 -0.91 16.41
CA PHE A 105 10.29 -2.06 15.92
C PHE A 105 9.39 -1.58 14.80
N ASP A 106 9.53 -2.19 13.63
CA ASP A 106 8.61 -2.05 12.52
C ASP A 106 7.75 -3.32 12.43
N GLU A 107 6.55 -3.22 11.85
CA GLU A 107 5.56 -4.31 11.83
C GLU A 107 5.35 -4.97 13.22
N ALA A 108 5.36 -4.14 14.27
CA ALA A 108 5.38 -4.57 15.66
C ALA A 108 4.14 -5.39 16.09
N SER A 109 3.06 -5.35 15.30
CA SER A 109 1.89 -6.22 15.51
C SER A 109 2.20 -7.70 15.28
N GLN A 110 3.30 -8.03 14.60
CA GLN A 110 3.75 -9.41 14.38
C GLN A 110 4.83 -9.89 15.37
N ILE A 111 5.27 -9.03 16.29
CA ILE A 111 6.38 -9.37 17.18
C ILE A 111 5.82 -9.68 18.56
N PRO A 112 5.97 -10.92 19.08
CA PRO A 112 5.54 -11.22 20.43
C PRO A 112 6.46 -10.56 21.46
N PRO A 113 5.95 -10.23 22.66
CA PRO A 113 6.73 -9.52 23.69
C PRO A 113 8.04 -10.23 24.07
N TRP A 114 8.05 -11.55 24.19
CA TRP A 114 9.24 -12.31 24.61
C TRP A 114 10.40 -12.20 23.61
N ASP A 115 10.11 -12.05 22.32
CA ASP A 115 11.11 -11.81 21.29
C ASP A 115 11.64 -10.37 21.35
N ALA A 116 10.75 -9.40 21.59
CA ALA A 116 11.09 -7.98 21.63
C ALA A 116 11.95 -7.58 22.84
N VAL A 117 11.74 -8.20 24.01
CA VAL A 117 12.37 -7.81 25.29
C VAL A 117 13.90 -7.75 25.19
N GLY A 118 14.52 -8.70 24.49
CA GLY A 118 15.98 -8.74 24.32
C GLY A 118 16.53 -7.55 23.53
N ALA A 119 15.77 -7.03 22.57
CA ALA A 119 16.13 -5.83 21.82
C ALA A 119 15.83 -4.55 22.60
N ILE A 120 14.69 -4.49 23.31
CA ILE A 120 14.32 -3.35 24.18
C ILE A 120 15.40 -3.10 25.24
N ALA A 121 15.90 -4.14 25.89
CA ALA A 121 16.93 -4.05 26.92
C ALA A 121 18.25 -3.43 26.42
N ARG A 122 18.45 -3.35 25.09
CA ARG A 122 19.64 -2.79 24.44
C ARG A 122 19.44 -1.35 23.98
N GLY A 123 18.24 -0.79 24.08
CA GLY A 123 17.93 0.58 23.67
C GLY A 123 17.82 1.54 24.86
N ARG A 124 18.21 2.80 24.66
CA ARG A 124 17.85 3.89 25.60
C ARG A 124 16.44 4.40 25.37
N GLN A 125 15.98 4.33 24.12
CA GLN A 125 14.63 4.70 23.70
C GLN A 125 14.07 3.61 22.79
N VAL A 126 12.76 3.42 22.83
CA VAL A 126 12.04 2.48 21.97
C VAL A 126 10.98 3.23 21.15
N ILE A 127 10.89 2.91 19.87
CA ILE A 127 9.82 3.34 18.98
C ILE A 127 9.16 2.07 18.46
N ILE A 128 7.85 1.96 18.62
CA ILE A 128 7.07 0.79 18.23
C ILE A 128 6.12 1.25 17.12
N VAL A 129 6.31 0.70 15.92
CA VAL A 129 5.53 1.02 14.73
C VAL A 129 4.85 -0.25 14.25
N GLY A 130 3.54 -0.19 14.02
CA GLY A 130 2.76 -1.31 13.52
C GLY A 130 1.28 -0.96 13.43
N ASP A 131 0.47 -1.94 13.06
CA ASP A 131 -0.97 -1.77 12.87
C ASP A 131 -1.75 -2.88 13.57
N SER A 132 -2.48 -2.52 14.63
CA SER A 132 -3.32 -3.45 15.42
C SER A 132 -4.49 -4.06 14.62
N LYS A 133 -4.76 -3.55 13.41
CA LYS A 133 -5.79 -4.08 12.49
C LYS A 133 -5.23 -5.05 11.45
N GLN A 134 -3.92 -5.35 11.48
CA GLN A 134 -3.26 -6.37 10.67
C GLN A 134 -2.98 -7.64 11.48
N LEU A 135 -2.26 -8.62 10.91
CA LEU A 135 -2.08 -9.92 11.55
C LEU A 135 -1.33 -9.78 12.90
N PRO A 136 -1.81 -10.48 13.95
CA PRO A 136 -1.04 -10.70 15.17
C PRO A 136 0.11 -11.69 14.91
N PRO A 137 1.02 -11.90 15.86
CA PRO A 137 2.00 -12.98 15.79
C PRO A 137 1.28 -14.33 15.82
N THR A 138 1.63 -15.22 14.89
CA THR A 138 1.06 -16.57 14.78
C THR A 138 2.15 -17.62 14.96
N THR A 139 1.79 -18.78 15.53
CA THR A 139 2.69 -19.94 15.66
C THR A 139 2.98 -20.64 14.32
N PHE A 140 2.61 -20.04 13.18
CA PHE A 140 2.77 -20.62 11.85
C PHE A 140 4.23 -20.91 11.52
N PHE A 141 5.14 -20.00 11.90
CA PHE A 141 6.57 -20.12 11.61
C PHE A 141 7.39 -20.80 12.73
N ASP A 142 6.83 -20.97 13.92
CA ASP A 142 7.53 -21.55 15.09
C ASP A 142 7.68 -23.08 15.00
N ARG A 143 6.93 -23.75 14.13
CA ARG A 143 6.96 -25.22 13.95
C ARG A 143 7.75 -25.64 12.70
N GLY A 144 9.02 -25.22 12.66
CA GLY A 144 10.13 -25.83 11.91
C GLY A 144 9.91 -26.36 10.47
N GLY A 145 10.36 -25.59 9.48
CA GLY A 145 10.72 -26.08 8.14
C GLY A 145 9.56 -26.24 7.14
N ASP A 146 9.81 -25.88 5.89
CA ASP A 146 8.83 -25.92 4.79
C ASP A 146 8.14 -27.29 4.59
N GLU A 147 8.76 -28.38 5.06
CA GLU A 147 8.24 -29.76 4.95
C GLU A 147 7.19 -30.11 6.04
N GLU A 148 7.18 -29.47 7.22
CA GLU A 148 6.16 -29.71 8.26
C GLU A 148 4.95 -28.77 8.14
N ALA A 149 5.09 -27.64 7.46
CA ALA A 149 3.98 -26.77 7.09
C ALA A 149 2.93 -27.47 6.18
N GLU A 150 3.32 -28.57 5.53
CA GLU A 150 2.47 -29.33 4.61
C GLU A 150 1.31 -30.09 5.26
N GLN A 151 1.36 -30.32 6.59
CA GLN A 151 0.32 -31.04 7.34
C GLN A 151 -0.45 -30.14 8.32
N ILE A 152 -0.16 -28.84 8.35
CA ILE A 152 -0.90 -27.91 9.18
C ILE A 152 -2.24 -27.68 8.48
N ASP A 153 -3.32 -28.26 9.00
CA ASP A 153 -4.62 -27.67 8.74
C ASP A 153 -4.51 -26.27 9.32
N ASP A 154 -4.71 -25.23 8.49
CA ASP A 154 -4.68 -23.84 8.95
C ASP A 154 -5.47 -23.73 10.26
N GLU A 155 -6.50 -24.60 10.42
CA GLU A 155 -6.98 -25.27 11.66
C GLU A 155 -6.44 -24.76 13.02
N ASP A 156 -5.15 -24.99 13.23
CA ASP A 156 -4.51 -25.12 14.56
C ASP A 156 -3.60 -23.93 14.96
N LEU A 157 -3.67 -22.79 14.25
CA LEU A 157 -2.84 -21.63 14.55
C LEU A 157 -3.38 -20.82 15.74
N GLU A 158 -2.56 -20.66 16.78
CA GLU A 158 -2.86 -19.80 17.94
C GLU A 158 -2.31 -18.39 17.70
N GLU A 159 -3.18 -17.38 17.85
CA GLU A 159 -2.79 -15.97 17.85
C GLU A 159 -2.30 -15.58 19.25
N THR A 160 -1.23 -14.80 19.31
CA THR A 160 -0.68 -14.29 20.56
C THR A 160 -0.73 -12.76 20.60
N GLU A 161 -0.57 -12.17 21.79
CA GLU A 161 -0.51 -10.71 21.91
C GLU A 161 0.84 -10.19 21.39
N SER A 162 0.81 -9.05 20.71
CA SER A 162 2.00 -8.41 20.16
C SER A 162 2.60 -7.37 21.12
N ILE A 163 3.85 -6.99 20.89
CA ILE A 163 4.48 -5.88 21.60
C ILE A 163 3.75 -4.55 21.35
N LEU A 164 3.06 -4.41 20.21
CA LEU A 164 2.23 -3.25 19.91
C LEU A 164 0.97 -3.22 20.81
N ASP A 165 0.29 -4.34 20.96
CA ASP A 165 -0.91 -4.43 21.81
C ASP A 165 -0.56 -4.14 23.27
N GLU A 166 0.54 -4.72 23.75
CA GLU A 166 1.06 -4.49 25.11
C GLU A 166 1.49 -3.04 25.33
N ALA A 167 2.13 -2.41 24.34
CA ALA A 167 2.51 -1.00 24.40
C ALA A 167 1.28 -0.07 24.55
N VAL A 168 0.21 -0.36 23.82
CA VAL A 168 -1.05 0.37 23.91
C VAL A 168 -1.73 0.11 25.26
N ALA A 169 -1.80 -1.15 25.71
CA ALA A 169 -2.38 -1.53 27.00
C ALA A 169 -1.64 -0.89 28.19
N ALA A 170 -0.32 -0.77 28.10
CA ALA A 170 0.53 -0.08 29.07
C ALA A 170 0.35 1.46 29.08
N GLY A 171 -0.44 2.01 28.16
CA GLY A 171 -0.73 3.44 28.08
C GLY A 171 0.41 4.28 27.51
N LEU A 172 1.27 3.69 26.66
CA LEU A 172 2.32 4.46 26.01
C LEU A 172 1.74 5.53 25.06
N PRO A 173 2.40 6.71 24.95
CA PRO A 173 1.95 7.76 24.04
C PRO A 173 1.86 7.24 22.60
N THR A 174 0.67 7.34 22.01
CA THR A 174 0.39 6.81 20.67
C THR A 174 0.20 7.96 19.68
N LEU A 175 0.82 7.86 18.52
CA LEU A 175 0.63 8.76 17.40
C LEU A 175 0.02 7.99 16.23
N ARG A 176 -1.17 8.40 15.78
CA ARG A 176 -1.80 7.79 14.61
C ARG A 176 -1.41 8.49 13.32
N LEU A 177 -0.98 7.70 12.34
CA LEU A 177 -0.74 8.17 10.98
C LEU A 177 -2.07 8.10 10.20
N GLY A 178 -2.64 9.27 9.90
CA GLY A 178 -3.97 9.35 9.28
C GLY A 178 -3.99 9.37 7.75
N TRP A 179 -2.85 9.36 7.07
CA TRP A 179 -2.82 9.51 5.61
C TRP A 179 -2.46 8.21 4.91
N HIS A 180 -3.25 7.84 3.91
CA HIS A 180 -3.02 6.68 3.05
C HIS A 180 -2.48 7.10 1.68
N TYR A 181 -1.26 6.66 1.36
CA TYR A 181 -0.56 7.04 0.12
C TYR A 181 -0.34 5.87 -0.85
N ARG A 182 -0.61 4.63 -0.43
CA ARG A 182 -0.30 3.43 -1.21
C ARG A 182 -1.22 3.25 -2.41
N SER A 183 -2.53 3.36 -2.16
CA SER A 183 -3.53 3.06 -3.19
C SER A 183 -3.65 4.20 -4.18
N ARG A 184 -3.45 3.89 -5.45
CA ARG A 184 -3.66 4.81 -6.58
C ARG A 184 -5.13 5.06 -6.90
N HIS A 185 -6.04 4.25 -6.33
CA HIS A 185 -7.48 4.41 -6.47
C HIS A 185 -8.18 4.21 -5.12
N GLU A 186 -9.11 5.11 -4.76
CA GLU A 186 -9.71 5.15 -3.43
C GLU A 186 -10.52 3.88 -3.09
N SER A 187 -11.07 3.18 -4.08
CA SER A 187 -11.83 1.95 -3.84
C SER A 187 -11.01 0.85 -3.18
N LEU A 188 -9.69 0.84 -3.36
CA LEU A 188 -8.81 -0.19 -2.80
C LEU A 188 -8.74 -0.11 -1.27
N ILE A 189 -8.81 1.10 -0.71
CA ILE A 189 -8.75 1.32 0.74
C ILE A 189 -10.12 1.62 1.35
N ALA A 190 -11.11 2.04 0.56
CA ALA A 190 -12.40 2.50 1.07
C ALA A 190 -13.12 1.48 1.97
N PHE A 191 -13.10 0.20 1.58
CA PHE A 191 -13.67 -0.86 2.40
C PHE A 191 -12.96 -0.97 3.76
N SER A 192 -11.63 -1.08 3.73
CA SER A 192 -10.82 -1.23 4.93
C SER A 192 -10.89 -0.02 5.84
N ASN A 193 -10.82 1.19 5.29
CA ASN A 193 -10.97 2.43 6.03
C ASN A 193 -12.27 2.45 6.84
N ARG A 194 -13.38 2.06 6.21
CA ARG A 194 -14.69 2.00 6.86
C ARG A 194 -14.80 0.93 7.95
N HIS A 195 -14.25 -0.26 7.73
CA HIS A 195 -14.45 -1.41 8.63
C HIS A 195 -13.40 -1.53 9.74
N TYR A 196 -12.18 -1.02 9.51
CA TYR A 196 -11.05 -1.23 10.41
C TYR A 196 -10.49 0.05 11.02
N TYR A 197 -10.69 1.21 10.37
CA TYR A 197 -10.10 2.48 10.77
C TYR A 197 -11.14 3.60 10.97
N ASP A 198 -12.40 3.23 11.21
CA ASP A 198 -13.53 4.13 11.51
C ASP A 198 -13.77 5.25 10.48
N GLY A 199 -13.26 5.10 9.25
CA GLY A 199 -13.32 6.11 8.20
C GLY A 199 -12.38 7.29 8.43
N GLU A 200 -11.41 7.19 9.34
CA GLU A 200 -10.55 8.28 9.75
C GLU A 200 -9.22 8.35 8.97
N LEU A 201 -8.97 7.42 8.04
CA LEU A 201 -7.88 7.56 7.08
C LEU A 201 -8.27 8.55 5.96
N HIS A 202 -7.35 9.46 5.66
CA HIS A 202 -7.41 10.38 4.53
C HIS A 202 -6.77 9.72 3.30
N SER A 203 -7.57 9.55 2.24
CA SER A 203 -7.11 9.13 0.90
C SER A 203 -7.19 10.28 -0.08
N PHE A 204 -6.45 10.18 -1.18
CA PHE A 204 -6.52 11.13 -2.28
C PHE A 204 -7.31 10.53 -3.44
N PRO A 205 -8.24 11.27 -4.06
CA PRO A 205 -8.89 10.82 -5.28
C PRO A 205 -7.88 10.69 -6.42
N SER A 206 -8.12 9.74 -7.33
CA SER A 206 -7.42 9.68 -8.62
C SER A 206 -8.01 10.67 -9.61
N ALA A 207 -7.20 11.14 -10.56
CA ALA A 207 -7.70 11.97 -11.66
C ALA A 207 -8.54 11.17 -12.65
N ASP A 208 -8.50 9.84 -12.56
CA ASP A 208 -9.12 8.94 -13.52
C ASP A 208 -9.81 7.77 -12.80
N ASP A 209 -10.89 8.11 -12.09
CA ASP A 209 -11.73 7.13 -11.38
C ASP A 209 -12.50 6.21 -12.36
N ALA A 210 -12.57 6.57 -13.64
CA ALA A 210 -13.35 5.85 -14.67
C ALA A 210 -12.51 4.99 -15.62
N LEU A 211 -11.17 5.06 -15.57
CA LEU A 211 -10.31 4.21 -16.37
C LEU A 211 -10.52 2.73 -16.00
N ARG A 212 -10.99 1.96 -16.99
CA ARG A 212 -11.00 0.50 -16.93
C ARG A 212 -9.57 0.01 -16.64
N GLY A 213 -9.39 -0.73 -15.55
CA GLY A 213 -8.10 -1.36 -15.21
C GLY A 213 -7.42 -0.86 -13.94
N ARG A 214 -8.02 0.05 -13.16
CA ARG A 214 -7.56 0.42 -11.80
C ARG A 214 -8.67 0.27 -10.76
N GLY A 215 -8.28 0.17 -9.50
CA GLY A 215 -9.21 0.02 -8.39
C GLY A 215 -9.62 -1.42 -8.12
N LEU A 216 -10.78 -1.56 -7.46
CA LEU A 216 -11.32 -2.84 -7.03
C LEU A 216 -12.28 -3.36 -8.10
N GLU A 217 -12.03 -4.57 -8.56
CA GLU A 217 -12.84 -5.25 -9.57
C GLU A 217 -13.23 -6.64 -9.07
N TRP A 218 -14.46 -7.00 -9.34
CA TRP A 218 -14.97 -8.35 -9.13
C TRP A 218 -15.07 -9.11 -10.46
N ALA A 219 -14.40 -10.26 -10.53
CA ALA A 219 -14.38 -11.18 -11.66
C ALA A 219 -15.15 -12.47 -11.29
N PRO A 220 -16.44 -12.57 -11.64
CA PRO A 220 -17.22 -13.76 -11.34
C PRO A 220 -16.78 -14.97 -12.17
N VAL A 221 -16.70 -16.14 -11.52
CA VAL A 221 -16.35 -17.42 -12.16
C VAL A 221 -17.55 -18.37 -12.06
N PRO A 222 -18.55 -18.29 -12.96
CA PRO A 222 -19.80 -19.05 -12.80
C PRO A 222 -19.63 -20.56 -13.00
N ASP A 223 -18.64 -20.98 -13.81
CA ASP A 223 -18.44 -22.39 -14.19
C ASP A 223 -17.53 -23.17 -13.22
N GLY A 224 -16.97 -22.49 -12.21
CA GLY A 224 -16.15 -23.11 -11.17
C GLY A 224 -16.98 -23.68 -10.02
N PHE A 225 -16.40 -24.61 -9.28
CA PHE A 225 -16.96 -25.12 -8.02
C PHE A 225 -15.86 -25.47 -7.03
N TYR A 226 -16.20 -25.47 -5.75
CA TYR A 226 -15.29 -25.87 -4.68
C TYR A 226 -15.35 -27.39 -4.46
N ASP A 227 -14.26 -28.10 -4.75
CA ASP A 227 -14.15 -29.55 -4.53
C ASP A 227 -13.79 -29.87 -3.07
N ARG A 228 -14.75 -29.65 -2.16
CA ARG A 228 -14.56 -29.87 -0.73
C ARG A 228 -14.16 -31.31 -0.37
N GLY A 229 -14.70 -32.29 -1.10
CA GLY A 229 -14.54 -33.72 -0.78
C GLY A 229 -13.31 -34.36 -1.40
N GLY A 230 -12.74 -33.74 -2.44
CA GLY A 230 -11.51 -34.15 -3.08
C GLY A 230 -10.36 -33.19 -2.76
N SER A 231 -10.00 -32.36 -3.73
CA SER A 231 -8.78 -31.54 -3.69
C SER A 231 -8.80 -30.38 -2.69
N ARG A 232 -9.98 -30.01 -2.17
CA ARG A 232 -10.19 -28.79 -1.36
C ARG A 232 -9.77 -27.52 -2.10
N THR A 233 -9.97 -27.50 -3.42
CA THR A 233 -9.63 -26.38 -4.30
C THR A 233 -10.81 -25.98 -5.18
N ASN A 234 -10.66 -24.86 -5.89
CA ASN A 234 -11.55 -24.44 -6.95
C ASN A 234 -10.75 -24.22 -8.23
N ARG A 235 -10.81 -25.23 -9.10
CA ARG A 235 -10.05 -25.24 -10.34
C ARG A 235 -10.50 -24.14 -11.31
N GLY A 236 -11.79 -23.82 -11.36
CA GLY A 236 -12.30 -22.75 -12.22
C GLY A 236 -11.73 -21.38 -11.83
N GLU A 237 -11.64 -21.07 -10.53
CA GLU A 237 -10.98 -19.84 -10.08
C GLU A 237 -9.48 -19.84 -10.39
N ALA A 238 -8.80 -20.97 -10.17
CA ALA A 238 -7.37 -21.09 -10.44
C ALA A 238 -7.04 -20.88 -11.93
N GLU A 239 -7.82 -21.51 -12.82
CA GLU A 239 -7.69 -21.33 -14.28
C GLU A 239 -7.97 -19.89 -14.71
N ALA A 240 -8.94 -19.22 -14.11
CA ALA A 240 -9.24 -17.81 -14.39
C ALA A 240 -8.09 -16.87 -13.97
N VAL A 241 -7.47 -17.13 -12.82
CA VAL A 241 -6.27 -16.40 -12.36
C VAL A 241 -5.12 -16.61 -13.34
N VAL A 242 -4.82 -17.86 -13.71
CA VAL A 242 -3.74 -18.19 -14.66
C VAL A 242 -4.00 -17.58 -16.04
N ALA A 243 -5.26 -17.56 -16.50
CA ALA A 243 -5.62 -16.91 -17.75
C ALA A 243 -5.35 -15.40 -17.72
N GLU A 244 -5.62 -14.72 -16.61
CA GLU A 244 -5.31 -13.29 -16.47
C GLU A 244 -3.79 -13.04 -16.43
N ILE A 245 -3.03 -13.89 -15.73
CA ILE A 245 -1.55 -13.82 -15.72
C ILE A 245 -1.00 -14.02 -17.13
N ARG A 246 -1.49 -15.01 -17.89
CA ARG A 246 -1.09 -15.22 -19.30
C ARG A 246 -1.42 -14.02 -20.18
N ARG A 247 -2.60 -13.40 -19.98
CA ARG A 247 -2.98 -12.18 -20.69
C ARG A 247 -2.02 -11.02 -20.40
N LEU A 248 -1.58 -10.87 -19.14
CA LEU A 248 -0.61 -9.86 -18.73
C LEU A 248 0.80 -10.16 -19.28
N ALA A 249 1.22 -11.42 -19.29
CA ALA A 249 2.51 -11.84 -19.85
C ALA A 249 2.64 -11.51 -21.33
N ALA A 250 1.52 -11.45 -22.06
CA ALA A 250 1.47 -11.06 -23.47
C ALA A 250 1.64 -9.54 -23.72
N LEU A 251 1.60 -8.70 -22.67
CA LEU A 251 1.85 -7.27 -22.80
C LEU A 251 3.35 -6.98 -22.99
N PRO A 252 3.71 -5.83 -23.60
CA PRO A 252 5.08 -5.32 -23.58
C PRO A 252 5.60 -5.21 -22.13
N GLU A 253 6.88 -5.53 -21.90
CA GLU A 253 7.49 -5.49 -20.55
C GLU A 253 7.30 -4.14 -19.86
N SER A 254 7.38 -3.03 -20.61
CA SER A 254 7.15 -1.66 -20.12
C SER A 254 5.72 -1.38 -19.63
N GLU A 255 4.76 -2.23 -19.99
CA GLU A 255 3.35 -2.11 -19.62
C GLU A 255 2.89 -3.19 -18.62
N ARG A 256 3.78 -4.14 -18.27
CA ARG A 256 3.45 -5.21 -17.32
C ARG A 256 3.42 -4.64 -15.90
N PRO A 257 2.30 -4.78 -15.16
CA PRO A 257 2.29 -4.47 -13.74
C PRO A 257 3.07 -5.54 -12.97
N THR A 258 3.62 -5.19 -11.82
CA THR A 258 4.03 -6.20 -10.84
C THR A 258 2.77 -6.93 -10.34
N VAL A 259 2.82 -8.26 -10.24
CA VAL A 259 1.64 -9.10 -9.92
C VAL A 259 1.85 -9.93 -8.66
N GLY A 260 0.83 -9.98 -7.81
CA GLY A 260 0.79 -10.88 -6.66
C GLY A 260 -0.53 -11.63 -6.64
N VAL A 261 -0.49 -12.94 -6.39
CA VAL A 261 -1.67 -13.77 -6.21
C VAL A 261 -1.84 -14.10 -4.73
N VAL A 262 -3.03 -13.85 -4.21
CA VAL A 262 -3.41 -14.24 -2.84
C VAL A 262 -4.53 -15.26 -2.87
N THR A 263 -4.38 -16.32 -2.08
CA THR A 263 -5.39 -17.34 -1.87
C THR A 263 -5.78 -17.44 -0.39
N PHE A 264 -6.97 -17.96 -0.11
CA PHE A 264 -7.38 -18.24 1.27
C PHE A 264 -6.85 -19.56 1.84
N SER A 265 -6.27 -20.43 1.02
CA SER A 265 -5.79 -21.73 1.47
C SER A 265 -4.55 -22.18 0.70
N VAL A 266 -3.69 -22.94 1.39
CA VAL A 266 -2.49 -23.56 0.80
C VAL A 266 -2.84 -24.50 -0.37
N PRO A 267 -3.88 -25.35 -0.32
CA PRO A 267 -4.24 -26.17 -1.48
C PRO A 267 -4.58 -25.34 -2.73
N GLN A 268 -5.28 -24.22 -2.58
CA GLN A 268 -5.58 -23.33 -3.70
C GLN A 268 -4.34 -22.62 -4.23
N GLN A 269 -3.41 -22.25 -3.34
CA GLN A 269 -2.11 -21.68 -3.71
C GLN A 269 -1.34 -22.65 -4.62
N ARG A 270 -1.17 -23.90 -4.16
CA ARG A 270 -0.45 -24.95 -4.90
C ARG A 270 -1.07 -25.23 -6.26
N LEU A 271 -2.40 -25.31 -6.34
CA LEU A 271 -3.07 -25.52 -7.63
C LEU A 271 -2.79 -24.39 -8.63
N ILE A 272 -2.71 -23.13 -8.18
CA ILE A 272 -2.37 -22.02 -9.06
C ILE A 272 -0.90 -22.10 -9.49
N GLU A 273 0.01 -22.44 -8.58
CA GLU A 273 1.43 -22.66 -8.89
C GLU A 273 1.60 -23.78 -9.93
N ASP A 274 0.96 -24.95 -9.73
CA ASP A 274 1.00 -26.08 -10.65
C ASP A 274 0.50 -25.70 -12.06
N LEU A 275 -0.61 -24.96 -12.14
CA LEU A 275 -1.18 -24.52 -13.41
C LEU A 275 -0.32 -23.43 -14.09
N LEU A 276 0.36 -22.59 -13.32
CA LEU A 276 1.33 -21.63 -13.86
C LEU A 276 2.55 -22.34 -14.44
N ASP A 277 3.08 -23.34 -13.75
CA ASP A 277 4.20 -24.15 -14.22
C ASP A 277 3.85 -24.91 -15.51
N GLU A 278 2.64 -25.49 -15.58
CA GLU A 278 2.12 -26.12 -16.80
C GLU A 278 2.02 -25.13 -17.96
N ALA A 279 1.49 -23.92 -17.71
CA ALA A 279 1.37 -22.88 -18.73
C ALA A 279 2.75 -22.37 -19.19
N ALA A 280 3.68 -22.17 -18.26
CA ALA A 280 5.05 -21.71 -18.54
C ALA A 280 5.83 -22.72 -19.40
N ALA A 281 5.58 -24.02 -19.23
CA ALA A 281 6.17 -25.04 -20.09
C ALA A 281 5.77 -24.90 -21.57
N ALA A 282 4.58 -24.34 -21.86
CA ALA A 282 4.08 -24.11 -23.21
C ALA A 282 4.38 -22.68 -23.74
N GLU A 283 4.57 -21.70 -22.86
CA GLU A 283 4.63 -20.27 -23.22
C GLU A 283 5.94 -19.61 -22.74
N HIS A 284 6.84 -19.37 -23.69
CA HIS A 284 8.16 -18.80 -23.39
C HIS A 284 8.10 -17.41 -22.71
N ALA A 285 7.16 -16.56 -23.11
CA ALA A 285 7.00 -15.22 -22.52
C ALA A 285 6.59 -15.28 -21.04
N LEU A 286 5.75 -16.24 -20.66
CA LEU A 286 5.37 -16.47 -19.28
C LEU A 286 6.54 -17.05 -18.48
N ALA A 287 7.24 -18.05 -19.03
CA ALA A 287 8.41 -18.65 -18.38
C ALA A 287 9.52 -17.62 -18.08
N ALA A 288 9.79 -16.71 -19.03
CA ALA A 288 10.72 -15.61 -18.85
C ALA A 288 10.28 -14.72 -17.69
N TRP A 289 9.02 -14.27 -17.70
CA TRP A 289 8.50 -13.39 -16.65
C TRP A 289 8.52 -14.01 -15.24
N LEU A 290 8.32 -15.33 -15.12
CA LEU A 290 8.38 -16.03 -13.83
C LEU A 290 9.81 -16.21 -13.29
N THR A 291 10.83 -16.13 -14.15
CA THR A 291 12.22 -16.45 -13.78
C THR A 291 13.15 -15.23 -13.78
N GLU A 292 12.77 -14.14 -14.44
CA GLU A 292 13.54 -12.91 -14.47
C GLU A 292 13.62 -12.27 -13.08
N GLY A 293 14.84 -11.90 -12.68
CA GLY A 293 15.18 -11.37 -11.36
C GLY A 293 14.77 -9.92 -11.20
N ASP A 294 13.47 -9.65 -11.28
CA ASP A 294 12.90 -8.36 -10.92
C ASP A 294 13.04 -8.12 -9.41
N ASP A 295 13.14 -6.84 -9.03
CA ASP A 295 13.08 -6.43 -7.62
C ASP A 295 11.73 -6.80 -6.97
N GLU A 296 10.68 -7.03 -7.77
CA GLU A 296 9.33 -7.39 -7.34
C GLU A 296 8.74 -8.55 -8.16
N PRO A 297 9.24 -9.79 -7.99
CA PRO A 297 8.82 -10.94 -8.79
C PRO A 297 7.35 -11.30 -8.58
N LEU A 298 6.74 -11.98 -9.56
CA LEU A 298 5.41 -12.56 -9.38
C LEU A 298 5.44 -13.56 -8.22
N PHE A 299 4.46 -13.48 -7.32
CA PHE A 299 4.29 -14.47 -6.26
C PHE A 299 2.89 -15.04 -6.22
N VAL A 300 2.78 -16.24 -5.68
CA VAL A 300 1.52 -16.85 -5.24
C VAL A 300 1.65 -17.17 -3.76
N LYS A 301 0.79 -16.59 -2.92
CA LYS A 301 0.87 -16.70 -1.46
C LYS A 301 -0.51 -16.88 -0.85
N ASN A 302 -0.57 -17.49 0.33
CA ASN A 302 -1.79 -17.57 1.12
C ASN A 302 -1.89 -16.38 2.10
N LEU A 303 -3.01 -16.30 2.83
CA LEU A 303 -3.28 -15.23 3.79
C LEU A 303 -2.23 -15.05 4.89
N GLU A 304 -1.58 -16.14 5.33
CA GLU A 304 -0.61 -16.11 6.43
C GLU A 304 0.76 -15.58 5.97
N SER A 305 1.10 -15.72 4.68
CA SER A 305 2.45 -15.42 4.16
C SER A 305 2.56 -14.11 3.35
N VAL A 306 1.45 -13.42 3.07
CA VAL A 306 1.42 -12.21 2.22
C VAL A 306 1.75 -10.90 2.97
N GLN A 307 2.02 -10.93 4.28
CA GLN A 307 2.29 -9.69 5.00
C GLN A 307 3.61 -9.04 4.56
N GLY A 308 3.60 -7.71 4.44
CA GLY A 308 4.75 -6.93 3.98
C GLY A 308 4.89 -6.86 2.45
N ASP A 309 4.34 -7.83 1.72
CA ASP A 309 4.36 -7.81 0.26
C ASP A 309 3.28 -6.91 -0.32
N GLU A 310 3.58 -6.25 -1.43
CA GLU A 310 2.63 -5.46 -2.21
C GLU A 310 2.98 -5.52 -3.69
N ARG A 311 1.97 -5.36 -4.54
CA ARG A 311 2.14 -5.36 -6.01
C ARG A 311 1.22 -4.32 -6.62
N ASP A 312 1.53 -3.91 -7.84
CA ASP A 312 0.67 -3.00 -8.61
C ASP A 312 -0.69 -3.63 -8.85
N MET A 313 -0.71 -4.92 -9.19
CA MET A 313 -1.92 -5.71 -9.37
C MET A 313 -1.94 -6.92 -8.44
N MET A 314 -2.98 -7.00 -7.61
CA MET A 314 -3.25 -8.19 -6.80
C MET A 314 -4.40 -8.99 -7.42
N LEU A 315 -4.18 -10.28 -7.64
CA LEU A 315 -5.20 -11.25 -8.05
C LEU A 315 -5.60 -12.06 -6.83
N PHE A 316 -6.88 -12.06 -6.51
CA PHE A 316 -7.37 -12.64 -5.27
C PHE A 316 -8.34 -13.78 -5.57
N SER A 317 -7.93 -15.02 -5.29
CA SER A 317 -8.77 -16.21 -5.43
C SER A 317 -9.26 -16.67 -4.07
N LEU A 318 -10.58 -16.77 -3.92
CA LEU A 318 -11.20 -17.19 -2.66
C LEU A 318 -11.03 -18.68 -2.43
N GLY A 319 -11.08 -19.49 -3.49
CA GLY A 319 -11.07 -20.95 -3.43
C GLY A 319 -12.36 -21.54 -2.86
N TYR A 320 -12.89 -21.00 -1.76
CA TYR A 320 -14.16 -21.43 -1.18
C TYR A 320 -15.36 -20.91 -1.96
N GLY A 321 -16.35 -21.78 -2.16
CA GLY A 321 -17.54 -21.45 -2.92
C GLY A 321 -18.59 -22.55 -2.88
N PRO A 322 -19.63 -22.48 -3.74
CA PRO A 322 -20.58 -23.57 -3.91
C PRO A 322 -19.85 -24.85 -4.37
N ASP A 323 -20.24 -26.00 -3.80
CA ASP A 323 -19.83 -27.30 -4.33
C ASP A 323 -20.53 -27.59 -5.67
N ALA A 324 -20.20 -28.72 -6.32
CA ALA A 324 -20.80 -29.10 -7.60
C ALA A 324 -22.34 -29.25 -7.56
N SER A 325 -22.95 -29.36 -6.37
CA SER A 325 -24.41 -29.38 -6.17
C SER A 325 -25.01 -27.99 -5.91
N GLY A 326 -24.19 -26.94 -5.93
CA GLY A 326 -24.58 -25.56 -5.65
C GLY A 326 -24.63 -25.23 -4.15
N ARG A 327 -24.22 -26.14 -3.28
CA ARG A 327 -24.34 -25.96 -1.83
C ARG A 327 -23.14 -25.21 -1.28
N VAL A 328 -23.40 -24.14 -0.54
CA VAL A 328 -22.38 -23.36 0.18
C VAL A 328 -22.36 -23.73 1.65
N THR A 329 -21.17 -24.02 2.16
CA THR A 329 -20.94 -24.22 3.59
C THR A 329 -20.33 -22.96 4.20
N MET A 330 -20.80 -22.56 5.39
CA MET A 330 -20.28 -21.37 6.08
C MET A 330 -18.94 -21.64 6.79
N ASN A 331 -18.07 -22.45 6.18
CA ASN A 331 -16.70 -22.65 6.61
C ASN A 331 -15.76 -22.18 5.48
N PHE A 332 -15.04 -21.10 5.76
CA PHE A 332 -14.11 -20.39 4.90
C PHE A 332 -12.70 -20.40 5.52
N GLY A 333 -12.38 -21.47 6.26
CA GLY A 333 -11.07 -21.74 6.83
C GLY A 333 -10.60 -20.61 7.78
N PRO A 334 -9.44 -19.98 7.52
CA PRO A 334 -8.86 -18.96 8.41
C PRO A 334 -9.80 -17.79 8.76
N LEU A 335 -10.75 -17.46 7.88
CA LEU A 335 -11.71 -16.36 8.13
C LEU A 335 -12.78 -16.69 9.18
N ASN A 336 -13.01 -17.97 9.47
CA ASN A 336 -13.97 -18.39 10.47
C ASN A 336 -13.43 -18.24 11.90
N ARG A 337 -12.12 -18.07 12.06
CA ARG A 337 -11.47 -17.96 13.37
C ARG A 337 -11.51 -16.54 13.92
N GLN A 338 -11.13 -16.43 15.18
CA GLN A 338 -10.75 -15.15 15.78
C GLN A 338 -9.62 -14.52 14.94
N GLY A 339 -9.68 -13.20 14.75
CA GLY A 339 -8.72 -12.48 13.91
C GLY A 339 -8.89 -12.71 12.39
N GLY A 340 -9.88 -13.49 11.96
CA GLY A 340 -10.17 -13.71 10.54
C GLY A 340 -10.40 -12.41 9.75
N GLU A 341 -10.97 -11.38 10.38
CA GLU A 341 -11.14 -10.07 9.78
C GLU A 341 -9.82 -9.33 9.53
N ARG A 342 -8.78 -9.57 10.34
CA ARG A 342 -7.43 -8.99 10.14
C ARG A 342 -6.73 -9.62 8.94
N ARG A 343 -6.88 -10.93 8.74
CA ARG A 343 -6.42 -11.65 7.53
C ARG A 343 -7.04 -11.07 6.27
N LEU A 344 -8.37 -10.87 6.30
CA LEU A 344 -9.06 -10.24 5.18
C LEU A 344 -8.55 -8.81 4.95
N ASN A 345 -8.39 -8.01 6.00
CA ASN A 345 -7.86 -6.65 5.88
C ASN A 345 -6.48 -6.64 5.22
N VAL A 346 -5.57 -7.52 5.66
CA VAL A 346 -4.24 -7.65 5.05
C VAL A 346 -4.34 -7.97 3.57
N ALA A 347 -5.12 -9.00 3.18
CA ALA A 347 -5.23 -9.43 1.79
C ALA A 347 -5.72 -8.32 0.84
N ILE A 348 -6.76 -7.59 1.25
CA ILE A 348 -7.41 -6.60 0.38
C ILE A 348 -6.66 -5.26 0.32
N THR A 349 -5.64 -5.04 1.15
CA THR A 349 -4.83 -3.81 1.16
C THR A 349 -3.44 -3.97 0.53
N ARG A 350 -3.14 -5.10 -0.14
CA ARG A 350 -1.84 -5.34 -0.79
C ARG A 350 -1.69 -4.70 -2.17
N ALA A 351 -2.79 -4.25 -2.79
CA ALA A 351 -2.78 -3.66 -4.12
C ALA A 351 -2.40 -2.17 -4.10
N ARG A 352 -1.42 -1.79 -4.93
CA ARG A 352 -1.11 -0.38 -5.21
C ARG A 352 -2.08 0.21 -6.24
N GLU A 353 -2.37 -0.49 -7.34
CA GLU A 353 -3.19 0.05 -8.43
C GLU A 353 -4.50 -0.69 -8.68
N ARG A 354 -4.49 -2.04 -8.62
CA ARG A 354 -5.65 -2.86 -8.97
C ARG A 354 -5.77 -4.11 -8.10
N LEU A 355 -6.98 -4.42 -7.67
CA LEU A 355 -7.33 -5.67 -7.00
C LEU A 355 -8.46 -6.35 -7.78
N VAL A 356 -8.20 -7.55 -8.30
CA VAL A 356 -9.20 -8.35 -9.01
C VAL A 356 -9.58 -9.56 -8.16
N VAL A 357 -10.86 -9.65 -7.81
CA VAL A 357 -11.39 -10.72 -6.96
C VAL A 357 -12.07 -11.78 -7.82
N PHE A 358 -11.43 -12.94 -7.96
CA PHE A 358 -11.97 -14.11 -8.64
C PHE A 358 -12.82 -14.91 -7.67
N SER A 359 -14.11 -15.07 -8.01
CA SER A 359 -15.06 -15.72 -7.11
C SER A 359 -16.16 -16.48 -7.84
N THR A 360 -16.31 -17.75 -7.47
CA THR A 360 -17.55 -18.53 -7.67
C THR A 360 -18.63 -18.13 -6.66
N LEU A 361 -18.24 -17.66 -5.48
CA LEU A 361 -19.10 -17.28 -4.38
C LEU A 361 -19.70 -15.88 -4.58
N ARG A 362 -21.03 -15.76 -4.41
CA ARG A 362 -21.76 -14.49 -4.40
C ARG A 362 -21.99 -14.01 -2.96
N PRO A 363 -22.06 -12.69 -2.72
CA PRO A 363 -22.38 -12.16 -1.39
C PRO A 363 -23.71 -12.70 -0.83
N THR A 364 -24.70 -12.84 -1.71
CA THR A 364 -26.05 -13.34 -1.37
C THR A 364 -26.08 -14.81 -0.93
N GLN A 365 -25.03 -15.57 -1.25
CA GLN A 365 -24.92 -16.98 -0.84
C GLN A 365 -24.30 -17.15 0.55
N ILE A 366 -23.75 -16.09 1.15
CA ILE A 366 -23.17 -16.13 2.50
C ILE A 366 -24.28 -15.83 3.52
N ASP A 367 -24.73 -16.89 4.20
CA ASP A 367 -25.79 -16.81 5.21
C ASP A 367 -25.21 -16.50 6.61
N LEU A 368 -25.35 -15.25 7.04
CA LEU A 368 -24.91 -14.79 8.36
C LEU A 368 -25.76 -15.32 9.52
N ALA A 369 -26.93 -15.93 9.28
CA ALA A 369 -27.66 -16.61 10.36
C ALA A 369 -26.96 -17.92 10.77
N ARG A 370 -26.12 -18.48 9.88
CA ARG A 370 -25.42 -19.76 10.06
C ARG A 370 -23.98 -19.62 10.54
N THR A 371 -23.48 -18.41 10.76
CA THR A 371 -22.12 -18.15 11.27
C THR A 371 -22.08 -16.90 12.14
N ARG A 372 -21.20 -16.89 13.14
CA ARG A 372 -20.95 -15.72 14.00
C ARG A 372 -19.59 -15.06 13.73
N ALA A 373 -18.80 -15.63 12.82
CA ALA A 373 -17.45 -15.16 12.54
C ALA A 373 -17.45 -13.75 11.92
N VAL A 374 -16.65 -12.85 12.51
CA VAL A 374 -16.51 -11.46 12.05
C VAL A 374 -15.88 -11.43 10.66
N GLY A 375 -14.82 -12.21 10.44
CA GLY A 375 -14.16 -12.33 9.13
C GLY A 375 -15.11 -12.73 8.00
N VAL A 376 -16.03 -13.67 8.25
CA VAL A 376 -17.03 -14.10 7.26
C VAL A 376 -18.07 -13.01 6.95
N ARG A 377 -18.50 -12.25 7.96
CA ARG A 377 -19.35 -11.07 7.75
C ARG A 377 -18.63 -10.03 6.88
N HIS A 378 -17.38 -9.74 7.20
CA HIS A 378 -16.60 -8.77 6.42
C HIS A 378 -16.33 -9.26 5.01
N LEU A 379 -16.11 -10.56 4.79
CA LEU A 379 -15.99 -11.15 3.46
C LEU A 379 -17.25 -10.89 2.64
N ARG A 380 -18.43 -11.18 3.19
CA ARG A 380 -19.71 -10.91 2.49
C ARG A 380 -19.83 -9.43 2.11
N ASP A 381 -19.56 -8.55 3.06
CA ASP A 381 -19.68 -7.11 2.85
C ASP A 381 -18.64 -6.61 1.83
N PHE A 382 -17.44 -7.19 1.83
CA PHE A 382 -16.38 -6.91 0.86
C PHE A 382 -16.76 -7.36 -0.55
N LEU A 383 -17.28 -8.59 -0.71
CA LEU A 383 -17.74 -9.08 -2.01
C LEU A 383 -18.90 -8.22 -2.54
N ALA A 384 -19.84 -7.81 -1.68
CA ALA A 384 -20.92 -6.91 -2.08
C ALA A 384 -20.39 -5.52 -2.49
N PHE A 385 -19.37 -5.03 -1.80
CA PHE A 385 -18.70 -3.79 -2.15
C PHE A 385 -17.94 -3.92 -3.49
N ALA A 386 -17.22 -5.01 -3.73
CA ALA A 386 -16.53 -5.28 -4.98
C ALA A 386 -17.50 -5.40 -6.16
N GLU A 387 -18.61 -6.14 -5.98
CA GLU A 387 -19.68 -6.27 -6.97
C GLU A 387 -20.30 -4.92 -7.34
N ALA A 388 -20.53 -4.04 -6.37
CA ALA A 388 -21.06 -2.69 -6.61
C ALA A 388 -20.06 -1.73 -7.26
N GLN A 389 -18.77 -2.03 -7.19
CA GLN A 389 -17.70 -1.20 -7.76
C GLN A 389 -17.34 -1.60 -9.20
N THR A 390 -17.64 -2.83 -9.62
CA THR A 390 -17.46 -3.27 -11.01
C THR A 390 -18.47 -2.55 -11.92
N PRO A 391 -18.01 -1.76 -12.91
CA PRO A 391 -18.90 -1.10 -13.85
C PRO A 391 -19.69 -2.14 -14.65
N SER A 392 -21.02 -2.05 -14.65
CA SER A 392 -21.87 -2.81 -15.56
C SER A 392 -21.49 -2.48 -17.01
N MET A 393 -21.44 -3.49 -17.90
CA MET A 393 -21.24 -3.27 -19.35
C MET A 393 -22.32 -2.35 -19.96
N ASP A 394 -23.47 -2.24 -19.29
CA ASP A 394 -24.57 -1.33 -19.63
C ASP A 394 -24.37 0.08 -19.07
N GLY A 395 -23.27 0.75 -19.44
CA GLY A 395 -23.12 2.22 -19.43
C GLY A 395 -23.52 3.01 -18.16
N ALA A 396 -23.72 2.35 -17.01
CA ALA A 396 -24.15 2.99 -15.80
C ALA A 396 -22.96 3.73 -15.22
N GLU A 397 -23.07 5.06 -15.19
CA GLU A 397 -22.15 6.02 -14.57
C GLU A 397 -21.51 5.37 -13.33
N GLY A 398 -20.27 4.91 -13.49
CA GLY A 398 -19.51 4.26 -12.42
C GLY A 398 -19.54 5.20 -11.23
N VAL A 399 -19.90 4.67 -10.05
CA VAL A 399 -20.25 5.36 -8.80
C VAL A 399 -19.49 6.69 -8.64
N ALA A 400 -19.96 7.71 -9.34
CA ALA A 400 -19.45 9.06 -9.21
C ALA A 400 -19.91 9.45 -7.81
N ALA A 401 -18.96 9.87 -6.99
CA ALA A 401 -19.28 10.42 -5.69
C ALA A 401 -20.47 11.38 -5.88
N ARG A 402 -21.60 11.10 -5.21
CA ARG A 402 -22.82 11.91 -5.33
C ARG A 402 -22.41 13.38 -5.36
N PRO A 403 -22.88 14.20 -6.31
CA PRO A 403 -22.47 15.60 -6.42
C PRO A 403 -22.72 16.25 -5.07
N THR A 404 -21.63 16.53 -4.37
CA THR A 404 -21.67 17.27 -3.12
C THR A 404 -21.72 18.75 -3.49
N ARG A 405 -22.15 19.61 -2.57
CA ARG A 405 -22.09 21.06 -2.83
C ARG A 405 -20.68 21.55 -2.56
N ALA A 406 -20.27 22.59 -3.28
CA ALA A 406 -19.11 23.39 -2.91
C ALA A 406 -19.19 23.75 -1.41
N GLU A 407 -18.06 23.66 -0.71
CA GLU A 407 -18.01 23.85 0.74
C GLU A 407 -18.15 25.33 1.11
N THR A 408 -17.65 26.21 0.23
CA THR A 408 -17.67 27.66 0.45
C THR A 408 -18.37 28.42 -0.67
N ALA A 409 -18.84 29.64 -0.36
CA ALA A 409 -19.40 30.55 -1.37
C ALA A 409 -18.37 30.95 -2.44
N PHE A 410 -17.09 30.98 -2.07
CA PHE A 410 -15.98 31.22 -2.99
C PHE A 410 -15.82 30.07 -4.00
N GLU A 411 -15.75 28.82 -3.54
CA GLU A 411 -15.71 27.65 -4.42
C GLU A 411 -16.93 27.58 -5.35
N ALA A 412 -18.12 27.91 -4.83
CA ALA A 412 -19.35 27.95 -5.65
C ALA A 412 -19.26 29.00 -6.78
N GLU A 413 -18.58 30.12 -6.53
CA GLU A 413 -18.33 31.15 -7.54
C GLU A 413 -17.39 30.62 -8.64
N VAL A 414 -16.24 30.09 -8.24
CA VAL A 414 -15.25 29.51 -9.16
C VAL A 414 -15.86 28.39 -10.00
N SER A 415 -16.67 27.53 -9.39
CA SER A 415 -17.42 26.49 -10.08
C SER A 415 -18.36 27.07 -11.12
N ARG A 416 -19.15 28.10 -10.75
CA ARG A 416 -20.09 28.75 -11.68
C ARG A 416 -19.37 29.37 -12.86
N PHE A 417 -18.28 30.09 -12.64
CA PHE A 417 -17.48 30.68 -13.73
C PHE A 417 -17.05 29.62 -14.76
N LEU A 418 -16.56 28.47 -14.30
CA LEU A 418 -16.15 27.37 -15.18
C LEU A 418 -17.33 26.70 -15.89
N THR A 419 -18.47 26.55 -15.20
CA THR A 419 -19.71 26.03 -15.81
C THR A 419 -20.27 26.98 -16.86
N ASP A 420 -20.22 28.30 -16.64
CA ASP A 420 -20.65 29.32 -17.59
C ASP A 420 -19.76 29.33 -18.85
N LEU A 421 -18.50 28.89 -18.74
CA LEU A 421 -17.60 28.63 -19.86
C LEU A 421 -17.86 27.29 -20.58
N GLY A 422 -18.81 26.49 -20.10
CA GLY A 422 -19.22 25.21 -20.71
C GLY A 422 -18.47 23.98 -20.20
N HIS A 423 -17.67 24.10 -19.13
CA HIS A 423 -16.99 22.94 -18.54
C HIS A 423 -17.88 22.18 -17.55
N VAL A 424 -17.73 20.86 -17.51
CA VAL A 424 -18.31 20.03 -16.44
C VAL A 424 -17.41 20.14 -15.22
N VAL A 425 -17.98 20.60 -14.10
CA VAL A 425 -17.23 20.81 -12.86
C VAL A 425 -17.87 20.00 -11.75
N HIS A 426 -17.06 19.21 -11.07
CA HIS A 426 -17.45 18.39 -9.94
C HIS A 426 -16.81 18.93 -8.67
N PRO A 427 -17.59 19.53 -7.76
CA PRO A 427 -17.07 19.92 -6.45
C PRO A 427 -16.76 18.69 -5.58
N ARG A 428 -15.75 18.82 -4.71
CA ARG A 428 -15.50 17.95 -3.56
C ARG A 428 -15.30 16.46 -3.94
N VAL A 429 -14.55 16.22 -5.01
CA VAL A 429 -14.17 14.89 -5.49
C VAL A 429 -13.26 14.20 -4.47
N GLY A 430 -13.56 12.93 -4.16
CA GLY A 430 -12.91 12.16 -3.10
C GLY A 430 -13.89 11.27 -2.33
N ARG A 431 -13.41 10.24 -1.64
CA ARG A 431 -14.22 9.36 -0.79
C ARG A 431 -13.91 9.53 0.69
N ALA A 432 -12.63 9.62 1.10
CA ALA A 432 -12.26 9.59 2.51
C ALA A 432 -11.30 10.71 2.95
N GLY A 433 -11.73 11.51 3.93
CA GLY A 433 -10.92 12.49 4.66
C GLY A 433 -10.47 13.72 3.86
N PHE A 434 -9.83 13.55 2.71
CA PHE A 434 -9.42 14.62 1.81
C PHE A 434 -10.30 14.63 0.55
N ARG A 435 -10.61 15.83 0.06
CA ARG A 435 -11.38 16.04 -1.17
C ARG A 435 -10.73 17.15 -1.98
N VAL A 436 -10.64 16.97 -3.29
CA VAL A 436 -10.29 18.04 -4.22
C VAL A 436 -11.44 19.03 -4.25
N ASP A 437 -11.16 20.32 -4.06
CA ASP A 437 -12.21 21.33 -3.86
C ASP A 437 -13.12 21.43 -5.08
N LEU A 438 -12.55 21.54 -6.29
CA LEU A 438 -13.27 21.43 -7.56
C LEU A 438 -12.44 20.63 -8.56
N ALA A 439 -13.08 19.77 -9.35
CA ALA A 439 -12.44 19.03 -10.43
C ALA A 439 -13.11 19.34 -11.76
N VAL A 440 -12.31 19.60 -12.80
CA VAL A 440 -12.80 19.81 -14.17
C VAL A 440 -12.82 18.47 -14.90
N GLY A 441 -14.00 18.03 -15.34
CA GLY A 441 -14.18 16.77 -16.06
C GLY A 441 -13.54 16.78 -17.45
N ASP A 442 -13.07 15.62 -17.89
CA ASP A 442 -12.57 15.39 -19.24
C ASP A 442 -13.75 15.16 -20.21
N PRO A 443 -14.00 16.06 -21.18
CA PRO A 443 -15.10 15.91 -22.12
C PRO A 443 -14.92 14.73 -23.08
N ALA A 444 -13.69 14.25 -23.30
CA ALA A 444 -13.40 13.11 -24.16
C ALA A 444 -13.51 11.77 -23.41
N ARG A 445 -13.37 11.78 -22.08
CA ARG A 445 -13.36 10.59 -21.21
C ARG A 445 -14.32 10.79 -20.03
N PRO A 446 -15.59 10.43 -20.18
CA PRO A 446 -16.57 10.55 -19.10
C PRO A 446 -16.09 9.84 -17.83
N GLY A 447 -16.06 10.59 -16.71
CA GLY A 447 -15.61 10.12 -15.40
C GLY A 447 -14.12 10.27 -15.11
N ALA A 448 -13.32 10.74 -16.08
CA ALA A 448 -11.97 11.24 -15.85
C ALA A 448 -11.97 12.77 -15.64
N TYR A 449 -10.89 13.28 -15.05
CA TYR A 449 -10.69 14.70 -14.74
C TYR A 449 -9.40 15.23 -15.36
N LEU A 450 -9.45 16.47 -15.83
CA LEU A 450 -8.33 17.18 -16.44
C LEU A 450 -7.51 17.99 -15.44
N LEU A 451 -8.20 18.55 -14.43
CA LEU A 451 -7.63 19.54 -13.54
C LEU A 451 -8.28 19.47 -12.15
N ALA A 452 -7.45 19.32 -11.13
CA ALA A 452 -7.81 19.55 -9.73
C ALA A 452 -7.59 21.03 -9.39
N ILE A 453 -8.65 21.68 -8.94
CA ILE A 453 -8.60 23.04 -8.42
C ILE A 453 -8.57 22.97 -6.91
N THR A 454 -7.57 23.62 -6.32
CA THR A 454 -7.43 23.76 -4.87
C THR A 454 -7.63 25.21 -4.47
N CYS A 455 -8.39 25.41 -3.39
CA CYS A 455 -8.76 26.71 -2.85
C CYS A 455 -8.12 26.91 -1.47
N ASP A 456 -8.08 28.15 -1.01
CA ASP A 456 -7.65 28.54 0.33
C ASP A 456 -8.77 28.44 1.38
N GLY A 457 -9.63 27.42 1.26
CA GLY A 457 -10.75 27.14 2.16
C GLY A 457 -10.34 26.44 3.47
N PRO A 458 -11.31 25.88 4.22
CA PRO A 458 -11.06 25.18 5.50
C PRO A 458 -9.95 24.12 5.41
N THR A 459 -9.97 23.28 4.38
CA THR A 459 -8.95 22.24 4.12
C THR A 459 -7.53 22.79 3.99
N TYR A 460 -7.37 24.04 3.53
CA TYR A 460 -6.08 24.73 3.48
C TYR A 460 -5.66 25.23 4.86
N HIS A 461 -6.61 25.80 5.62
CA HIS A 461 -6.37 26.36 6.96
C HIS A 461 -6.10 25.31 8.04
N ASP A 462 -6.74 24.14 7.95
CA ASP A 462 -6.60 23.06 8.94
C ASP A 462 -5.22 22.39 8.89
N CYS A 463 -4.45 22.60 7.82
CA CYS A 463 -3.08 22.10 7.73
C CYS A 463 -2.08 23.01 8.45
N ALA A 464 -1.69 22.59 9.64
CA ALA A 464 -0.74 23.30 10.49
C ALA A 464 0.68 23.44 9.90
N VAL A 465 1.08 22.57 8.96
CA VAL A 465 2.47 22.52 8.45
C VAL A 465 2.53 22.89 6.97
N ALA A 466 3.34 23.90 6.63
CA ALA A 466 3.54 24.37 5.26
C ALA A 466 4.01 23.25 4.31
N ARG A 467 4.87 22.34 4.77
CA ARG A 467 5.30 21.17 3.98
C ARG A 467 4.12 20.28 3.56
N ALA A 468 3.16 20.04 4.46
CA ALA A 468 1.98 19.22 4.16
C ALA A 468 1.04 19.95 3.19
N ARG A 469 0.72 21.20 3.52
CA ARG A 469 -0.25 22.04 2.80
C ARG A 469 0.23 22.45 1.40
N ASP A 470 1.48 22.87 1.30
CA ASP A 470 2.01 23.58 0.14
C ASP A 470 2.97 22.72 -0.69
N ARG A 471 3.39 21.52 -0.26
CA ARG A 471 4.24 20.62 -1.08
C ARG A 471 3.68 19.20 -1.21
N LEU A 472 3.47 18.51 -0.10
CA LEU A 472 3.16 17.07 -0.12
C LEU A 472 1.80 16.78 -0.77
N ARG A 473 0.77 17.54 -0.42
CA ARG A 473 -0.58 17.38 -0.99
C ARG A 473 -0.59 17.46 -2.51
N GLU A 474 0.08 18.47 -3.06
CA GLU A 474 0.14 18.70 -4.50
C GLU A 474 0.96 17.61 -5.19
N ALA A 475 2.14 17.26 -4.64
CA ALA A 475 2.97 16.19 -5.17
C ALA A 475 2.24 14.83 -5.19
N VAL A 476 1.38 14.55 -4.20
CA VAL A 476 0.57 13.32 -4.17
C VAL A 476 -0.51 13.37 -5.25
N LEU A 477 -1.26 14.46 -5.37
CA LEU A 477 -2.25 14.62 -6.44
C LEU A 477 -1.61 14.48 -7.83
N GLU A 478 -0.47 15.13 -8.05
CA GLU A 478 0.28 15.02 -9.31
C GLU A 478 0.72 13.58 -9.58
N SER A 479 1.18 12.85 -8.56
CA SER A 479 1.51 11.43 -8.70
C SER A 479 0.30 10.57 -9.07
N LEU A 480 -0.93 11.01 -8.74
CA LEU A 480 -2.19 10.35 -9.06
C LEU A 480 -2.79 10.80 -10.41
N GLY A 481 -1.98 11.47 -11.23
CA GLY A 481 -2.34 11.90 -12.58
C GLY A 481 -3.06 13.26 -12.64
N TRP A 482 -3.22 13.94 -11.50
CA TRP A 482 -3.84 15.26 -11.52
C TRP A 482 -2.88 16.31 -12.06
N ARG A 483 -3.37 17.18 -12.93
CA ARG A 483 -2.84 18.54 -13.01
C ARG A 483 -3.52 19.36 -11.93
N THR A 484 -2.77 20.25 -11.28
CA THR A 484 -3.32 21.05 -10.19
C THR A 484 -3.31 22.54 -10.56
N CYS A 485 -4.33 23.27 -10.12
CA CYS A 485 -4.38 24.72 -10.20
C CYS A 485 -4.86 25.27 -8.86
N ARG A 486 -4.10 26.19 -8.28
CA ARG A 486 -4.52 26.86 -7.05
C ARG A 486 -5.25 28.16 -7.37
N VAL A 487 -6.34 28.43 -6.67
CA VAL A 487 -7.09 29.69 -6.76
C VAL A 487 -7.24 30.29 -5.37
N TRP A 488 -6.79 31.54 -5.20
CA TRP A 488 -6.85 32.26 -3.94
C TRP A 488 -8.11 33.12 -3.88
N ALA A 489 -8.86 33.04 -2.78
CA ALA A 489 -10.09 33.82 -2.58
C ALA A 489 -9.82 35.33 -2.71
N THR A 490 -8.72 35.82 -2.17
CA THR A 490 -8.33 37.23 -2.27
C THR A 490 -8.11 37.66 -3.72
N ASP A 491 -7.42 36.85 -4.52
CA ASP A 491 -7.17 37.20 -5.93
C ASP A 491 -8.48 37.17 -6.72
N TRP A 492 -9.36 36.22 -6.40
CA TRP A 492 -10.69 36.13 -7.01
C TRP A 492 -11.58 37.33 -6.71
N TRP A 493 -11.59 37.83 -5.46
CA TRP A 493 -12.45 38.93 -5.07
C TRP A 493 -11.90 40.32 -5.42
N TYR A 494 -10.57 40.50 -5.40
CA TYR A 494 -9.95 41.81 -5.60
C TYR A 494 -9.32 42.01 -6.99
N GLU A 495 -8.91 40.93 -7.68
CA GLU A 495 -8.30 40.97 -9.02
C GLU A 495 -9.01 40.01 -10.00
N ARG A 496 -10.34 39.91 -9.89
CA ARG A 496 -11.18 38.92 -10.58
C ARG A 496 -10.85 38.67 -12.05
N PRO A 497 -10.74 39.69 -12.95
CA PRO A 497 -10.47 39.42 -14.35
C PRO A 497 -9.13 38.71 -14.60
N LYS A 498 -8.12 38.96 -13.76
CA LYS A 498 -6.83 38.27 -13.85
C LYS A 498 -6.91 36.84 -13.32
N ALA A 499 -7.63 36.63 -12.20
CA ALA A 499 -7.84 35.31 -11.63
C ALA A 499 -8.62 34.40 -12.60
N GLU A 500 -9.69 34.92 -13.22
CA GLU A 500 -10.47 34.25 -14.26
C GLU A 500 -9.62 33.90 -15.48
N ALA A 501 -8.81 34.84 -15.99
CA ALA A 501 -7.92 34.60 -17.12
C ALA A 501 -6.87 33.51 -16.83
N ARG A 502 -6.30 33.49 -15.62
CA ARG A 502 -5.34 32.48 -15.18
C ARG A 502 -5.99 31.10 -15.08
N LEU A 503 -7.16 31.02 -14.46
CA LEU A 503 -7.89 29.75 -14.32
C LEU A 503 -8.29 29.21 -15.69
N LYS A 504 -8.78 30.06 -16.59
CA LYS A 504 -9.07 29.67 -17.97
C LYS A 504 -7.83 29.13 -18.69
N ALA A 505 -6.69 29.83 -18.59
CA ALA A 505 -5.45 29.37 -19.21
C ALA A 505 -4.98 28.01 -18.66
N ALA A 506 -5.17 27.74 -17.37
CA ALA A 506 -4.86 26.43 -16.78
C ALA A 506 -5.75 25.32 -17.33
N VAL A 507 -7.06 25.57 -17.50
CA VAL A 507 -8.00 24.62 -18.11
C VAL A 507 -7.67 24.39 -19.59
N ASP A 508 -7.41 25.45 -20.35
CA ASP A 508 -7.02 25.36 -21.76
C ASP A 508 -5.73 24.53 -21.93
N ALA A 509 -4.73 24.76 -21.06
CA ALA A 509 -3.50 23.98 -21.05
C ALA A 509 -3.74 22.50 -20.70
N ALA A 510 -4.64 22.23 -19.75
CA ALA A 510 -5.01 20.87 -19.39
C ALA A 510 -5.74 20.14 -20.54
N LEU A 511 -6.63 20.83 -21.26
CA LEU A 511 -7.29 20.31 -22.46
C LEU A 511 -6.30 20.02 -23.59
N ALA A 512 -5.39 20.98 -23.87
CA ALA A 512 -4.39 20.83 -24.92
C ALA A 512 -3.48 19.62 -24.67
N ALA A 513 -3.02 19.46 -23.42
CA ALA A 513 -2.12 18.38 -23.07
C ALA A 513 -2.85 17.05 -22.77
N ALA A 514 -4.18 17.01 -22.75
CA ALA A 514 -4.96 15.76 -22.84
C ALA A 514 -5.26 15.37 -24.30
N SER A 515 -5.29 16.36 -25.21
CA SER A 515 -5.50 16.16 -26.65
C SER A 515 -4.21 15.85 -27.42
N ALA A 516 -3.04 16.08 -26.81
CA ALA A 516 -1.76 15.76 -27.40
C ALA A 516 -1.61 14.22 -27.51
N PRO A 517 -1.27 13.67 -28.70
CA PRO A 517 -0.92 12.26 -28.79
C PRO A 517 0.25 12.01 -27.84
N VAL A 518 0.14 10.98 -27.01
CA VAL A 518 1.26 10.47 -26.21
C VAL A 518 2.30 9.99 -27.22
N PHE A 519 3.24 10.88 -27.58
CA PHE A 519 4.43 10.46 -28.29
C PHE A 519 5.27 9.67 -27.28
N GLU A 520 5.22 8.36 -27.40
CA GLU A 520 6.20 7.45 -26.82
C GLU A 520 7.59 7.99 -27.22
N MET A 521 8.32 8.45 -26.21
CA MET A 521 9.75 8.64 -26.35
C MET A 521 10.38 7.23 -26.42
N PRO A 522 11.27 6.99 -27.39
CA PRO A 522 11.86 5.67 -27.65
C PRO A 522 12.72 5.15 -26.50
#